data_AF-A0A8J8W863-F1
#
_entry.id   AF-A0A8J8W863-F1
#
_cell.length_a   1.000
_cell.length_b   1.000
_cell.length_c   1.000
_cell.angle_alpha   90.00
_cell.angle_beta   90.00
_cell.angle_gamma   90.00
#
_symmetry.space_group_name_H-M   'P 1'
#
loop_
_entity.id
_entity.type
_entity.pdbx_description
1 polymer ?
#
loop_
_entity_poly.entity_id
_entity_poly.type
_entity_poly.pdbx_seq_one_letter_code
_entity_poly.pdbx_strand_id
1 'polypeptide(L)'
;MDPFSITVGALGITQFAMNSISGLRNVVNSLDEAKDVLQDVTSGLEAIQRPLSALEQLQISDEQIYTAVKEDLESTGVAEAVNKCGQTCARFSEKLEKWTRHSSATKLSLRDRLSIGLWNKENIQTLKTQVYSCQATVQFAVTSAQLIIQVRSENTSKTARRDTEKQMRSLENSIQEHIQLTQRKQAEALQRQNDLENPEDGDDDDGGAQRTLAIQEIKEQARFLEADQTASEILSQVLSKLSTPEAGTQSQTEIRISGNYNGGMVIGQSTGTVNWNGHRS
;
A
#
# COMPACT_ATOMS: atom_id res chain seq x y z
N MET A 1 -2.62 -20.81 24.51
CA MET A 1 -3.19 -19.54 24.02
C MET A 1 -2.34 -19.15 22.84
N ASP A 2 -2.95 -19.06 21.66
CA ASP A 2 -2.24 -18.73 20.43
C ASP A 2 -1.88 -17.23 20.44
N PRO A 3 -0.64 -16.87 20.03
CA PRO A 3 -0.22 -15.47 19.90
C PRO A 3 -1.11 -14.74 18.90
N PHE A 4 -1.47 -13.47 19.17
CA PHE A 4 -2.39 -12.69 18.36
C PHE A 4 -1.78 -12.40 16.97
N SER A 5 -2.15 -13.21 15.99
CA SER A 5 -1.76 -12.97 14.60
C SER A 5 -2.60 -11.85 14.00
N ILE A 6 -1.96 -10.87 13.37
CA ILE A 6 -2.66 -9.98 12.45
C ILE A 6 -3.04 -10.83 11.25
N THR A 7 -4.33 -11.12 11.14
CA THR A 7 -4.88 -11.77 9.94
C THR A 7 -5.39 -10.69 8.99
N VAL A 8 -5.33 -10.98 7.70
CA VAL A 8 -5.82 -10.12 6.60
C VAL A 8 -7.27 -9.66 6.85
N GLY A 9 -8.11 -10.54 7.39
CA GLY A 9 -9.49 -10.21 7.77
C GLY A 9 -9.60 -9.20 8.93
N ALA A 10 -8.67 -9.24 9.89
CA ALA A 10 -8.62 -8.26 10.98
C ALA A 10 -8.25 -6.85 10.49
N LEU A 11 -7.56 -6.75 9.35
CA LEU A 11 -7.23 -5.49 8.69
C LEU A 11 -8.29 -5.07 7.65
N GLY A 12 -9.42 -5.78 7.54
CA GLY A 12 -10.46 -5.46 6.57
C GLY A 12 -10.08 -5.74 5.11
N ILE A 13 -8.96 -6.41 4.86
CA ILE A 13 -8.60 -6.90 3.52
C ILE A 13 -9.46 -8.14 3.23
N THR A 14 -10.10 -8.16 2.07
CA THR A 14 -11.03 -9.22 1.71
C THR A 14 -10.35 -10.39 0.99
N GLN A 15 -10.80 -11.61 1.25
CA GLN A 15 -10.42 -12.79 0.46
C GLN A 15 -10.76 -12.60 -1.02
N PHE A 16 -11.82 -11.86 -1.32
CA PHE A 16 -12.18 -11.47 -2.68
C PHE A 16 -11.03 -10.77 -3.40
N ALA A 17 -10.37 -9.80 -2.76
CA ALA A 17 -9.27 -9.07 -3.37
C ALA A 17 -8.08 -9.98 -3.71
N MET A 18 -7.71 -10.85 -2.77
CA MET A 18 -6.63 -11.83 -2.96
C MET A 18 -6.92 -12.80 -4.10
N ASN A 19 -8.16 -13.33 -4.13
CA ASN A 19 -8.60 -14.24 -5.18
C ASN A 19 -8.64 -13.54 -6.54
N SER A 20 -9.04 -12.27 -6.59
CA SER A 20 -9.11 -11.49 -7.84
C SER A 20 -7.72 -11.20 -8.40
N ILE A 21 -6.75 -10.83 -7.55
CA ILE A 21 -5.36 -10.60 -7.94
C ILE A 21 -4.74 -11.90 -8.48
N SER A 22 -4.95 -13.01 -7.75
CA SER A 22 -4.43 -14.33 -8.14
C SER A 22 -5.11 -14.87 -9.40
N GLY A 23 -6.42 -14.66 -9.52
CA GLY A 23 -7.21 -15.01 -10.69
C GLY A 23 -6.72 -14.30 -11.94
N LEU A 24 -6.54 -12.98 -11.87
CA LEU A 24 -6.01 -12.20 -12.99
C LEU A 24 -4.62 -12.71 -13.41
N ARG A 25 -3.73 -12.97 -12.45
CA ARG A 25 -2.39 -13.52 -12.73
C ARG A 25 -2.49 -14.84 -13.50
N ASN A 26 -3.38 -15.73 -13.08
CA ASN A 26 -3.58 -17.02 -13.75
C ASN A 26 -4.10 -16.85 -15.18
N VAL A 27 -5.06 -15.94 -15.39
CA VAL A 27 -5.57 -15.62 -16.72
C VAL A 27 -4.44 -15.09 -17.60
N VAL A 28 -3.68 -14.09 -17.13
CA VAL A 28 -2.56 -13.53 -17.91
C VAL A 28 -1.49 -14.57 -18.21
N ASN A 29 -1.13 -15.42 -17.25
CA ASN A 29 -0.14 -16.49 -17.43
C ASN A 29 -0.58 -17.54 -18.45
N SER A 30 -1.90 -17.74 -18.61
CA SER A 30 -2.46 -18.65 -19.62
C SER A 30 -2.44 -18.09 -21.05
N LEU A 31 -2.06 -16.82 -21.24
CA LEU A 31 -2.02 -16.17 -22.57
C LEU A 31 -0.58 -16.11 -23.09
N ASP A 32 -0.04 -17.24 -23.53
CA ASP A 32 1.36 -17.35 -23.99
C ASP A 32 1.77 -16.31 -25.04
N GLU A 33 0.87 -15.97 -25.97
CA GLU A 33 1.14 -15.04 -27.07
C GLU A 33 0.97 -13.55 -26.71
N ALA A 34 0.49 -13.20 -25.51
CA ALA A 34 0.36 -11.82 -25.02
C ALA A 34 1.29 -11.52 -23.82
N LYS A 35 2.20 -12.45 -23.52
CA LYS A 35 3.12 -12.35 -22.38
C LYS A 35 3.97 -11.10 -22.43
N ASP A 36 4.45 -10.69 -23.60
CA ASP A 36 5.24 -9.49 -23.80
C ASP A 36 4.49 -8.20 -23.43
N VAL A 37 3.23 -8.08 -23.87
CA VAL A 37 2.40 -6.90 -23.58
C VAL A 37 1.99 -6.85 -22.11
N LEU A 38 1.74 -8.00 -21.50
CA LEU A 38 1.22 -8.13 -20.13
C LEU A 38 2.30 -8.45 -19.08
N GLN A 39 3.58 -8.57 -19.46
CA GLN A 39 4.67 -8.95 -18.56
C GLN A 39 4.77 -8.04 -17.33
N ASP A 40 4.63 -6.73 -17.54
CA ASP A 40 4.64 -5.74 -16.46
C ASP A 40 3.48 -5.94 -15.49
N VAL A 41 2.31 -6.34 -16.01
CA VAL A 41 1.12 -6.64 -15.21
C VAL A 41 1.37 -7.88 -14.36
N THR A 42 1.86 -8.97 -14.97
CA THR A 42 2.20 -10.20 -14.24
C THR A 42 3.23 -9.94 -13.15
N SER A 43 4.30 -9.21 -13.47
CA SER A 43 5.37 -8.88 -12.53
C SER A 43 4.84 -8.03 -11.36
N GLY A 44 3.97 -7.06 -11.65
CA GLY A 44 3.32 -6.25 -10.62
C GLY A 44 2.39 -7.07 -9.72
N LEU A 45 1.59 -7.98 -10.29
CA LEU A 45 0.71 -8.87 -9.52
C LEU A 45 1.50 -9.82 -8.61
N GLU A 46 2.62 -10.35 -9.09
CA GLU A 46 3.55 -11.16 -8.28
C GLU A 46 4.15 -10.35 -7.12
N ALA A 47 4.53 -9.11 -7.39
CA ALA A 47 5.10 -8.22 -6.40
C ALA A 47 4.08 -7.80 -5.32
N ILE A 48 2.77 -7.87 -5.59
CA ILE A 48 1.71 -7.66 -4.58
C ILE A 48 1.52 -8.89 -3.67
N GLN A 49 1.65 -10.10 -4.21
CA GLN A 49 1.36 -11.34 -3.46
C GLN A 49 2.30 -11.56 -2.27
N ARG A 50 3.61 -11.28 -2.42
CA ARG A 50 4.57 -11.48 -1.33
C ARG A 50 4.29 -10.59 -0.11
N PRO A 51 4.11 -9.26 -0.26
CA PRO A 51 3.71 -8.39 0.84
C PRO A 51 2.40 -8.82 1.50
N LEU A 52 1.39 -9.22 0.72
CA LEU A 52 0.11 -9.69 1.26
C LEU A 52 0.27 -10.93 2.14
N SER A 53 1.05 -11.91 1.70
CA SER A 53 1.37 -13.09 2.52
C SER A 53 2.17 -12.73 3.78
N ALA A 54 3.10 -11.78 3.68
CA ALA A 54 3.84 -11.32 4.86
C ALA A 54 2.93 -10.64 5.89
N LEU A 55 1.89 -9.93 5.44
CA LEU A 55 0.88 -9.32 6.30
C LEU A 55 0.00 -10.36 6.98
N GLU A 56 -0.39 -11.42 6.26
CA GLU A 56 -1.19 -12.53 6.80
C GLU A 56 -0.45 -13.33 7.87
N GLN A 57 0.87 -13.47 7.71
CA GLN A 57 1.73 -14.25 8.61
C GLN A 57 2.30 -13.41 9.75
N LEU A 58 1.91 -12.14 9.87
CA LEU A 58 2.45 -11.23 10.87
C LEU A 58 1.88 -11.59 12.26
N GLN A 59 2.72 -12.18 13.12
CA GLN A 59 2.35 -12.56 14.48
C GLN A 59 2.82 -11.54 15.50
N ILE A 60 1.91 -11.09 16.37
CA ILE A 60 2.21 -10.15 17.46
C ILE A 60 1.82 -10.81 18.78
N SER A 61 2.81 -11.11 19.61
CA SER A 61 2.56 -11.78 20.89
C SER A 61 1.99 -10.86 21.97
N ASP A 62 2.18 -9.55 21.85
CA ASP A 62 1.75 -8.53 22.81
C ASP A 62 0.42 -7.87 22.36
N GLU A 63 -0.59 -7.92 23.23
CA GLU A 63 -1.94 -7.44 22.93
C GLU A 63 -2.03 -5.90 22.80
N GLN A 64 -1.22 -5.15 23.55
CA GLN A 64 -1.17 -3.69 23.47
C GLN A 64 -0.51 -3.26 22.16
N ILE A 65 0.62 -3.89 21.81
CA ILE A 65 1.30 -3.67 20.52
C ILE A 65 0.38 -4.08 19.38
N TYR A 66 -0.33 -5.20 19.48
CA TYR A 66 -1.27 -5.66 18.47
C TYR A 66 -2.37 -4.63 18.20
N THR A 67 -3.03 -4.15 19.25
CA THR A 67 -4.13 -3.19 19.14
C THR A 67 -3.67 -1.90 18.47
N ALA A 68 -2.51 -1.40 18.90
CA ALA A 68 -1.98 -0.14 18.41
C ALA A 68 -1.42 -0.28 16.97
N VAL A 69 -0.82 -1.42 16.60
CA VAL A 69 -0.41 -1.71 15.22
C VAL A 69 -1.62 -1.84 14.31
N LYS A 70 -2.68 -2.49 14.79
CA LYS A 70 -3.94 -2.62 14.05
C LYS A 70 -4.55 -1.24 13.77
N GLU A 71 -4.67 -0.39 14.78
CA GLU A 71 -5.20 0.97 14.62
C GLU A 71 -4.37 1.80 13.64
N ASP A 72 -3.04 1.75 13.76
CA ASP A 72 -2.16 2.44 12.81
C ASP A 72 -2.36 1.89 11.39
N LEU A 73 -2.43 0.56 11.20
CA LEU A 73 -2.63 -0.03 9.87
C LEU A 73 -4.01 0.25 9.27
N GLU A 74 -5.07 0.25 10.08
CA GLU A 74 -6.38 0.69 9.64
C GLU A 74 -6.36 2.15 9.18
N SER A 75 -5.65 3.02 9.93
CA SER A 75 -5.50 4.43 9.57
C SER A 75 -4.71 4.66 8.27
N THR A 76 -3.86 3.71 7.88
CA THR A 76 -3.05 3.82 6.65
C THR A 76 -3.82 3.56 5.34
N GLY A 77 -5.10 3.16 5.40
CA GLY A 77 -5.93 2.97 4.19
C GLY A 77 -5.55 1.74 3.35
N VAL A 78 -4.74 0.84 3.89
CA VAL A 78 -4.18 -0.32 3.19
C VAL A 78 -5.26 -1.31 2.79
N ALA A 79 -6.23 -1.52 3.68
CA ALA A 79 -7.41 -2.32 3.42
C ALA A 79 -8.15 -1.83 2.18
N GLU A 80 -8.37 -0.52 2.09
CA GLU A 80 -9.07 0.11 0.99
C GLU A 80 -8.28 -0.03 -0.32
N ALA A 81 -6.97 0.25 -0.28
CA ALA A 81 -6.09 0.13 -1.44
C ALA A 81 -6.06 -1.30 -2.01
N VAL A 82 -5.89 -2.32 -1.14
CA VAL A 82 -5.90 -3.73 -1.56
C VAL A 82 -7.27 -4.13 -2.10
N ASN A 83 -8.36 -3.76 -1.44
CA ASN A 83 -9.70 -4.10 -1.89
C ASN A 83 -10.03 -3.46 -3.24
N LYS A 84 -9.62 -2.21 -3.45
CA LYS A 84 -9.78 -1.49 -4.73
C LYS A 84 -8.94 -2.14 -5.84
N CYS A 85 -7.71 -2.53 -5.54
CA CYS A 85 -6.86 -3.29 -6.44
C CYS A 85 -7.48 -4.63 -6.83
N GLY A 86 -8.08 -5.34 -5.86
CA GLY A 86 -8.87 -6.54 -6.10
C GLY A 86 -10.03 -6.33 -7.06
N GLN A 87 -10.82 -5.27 -6.85
CA GLN A 87 -11.92 -4.90 -7.74
C GLN A 87 -11.44 -4.56 -9.17
N THR A 88 -10.35 -3.81 -9.29
CA THR A 88 -9.68 -3.54 -10.58
C THR A 88 -9.26 -4.84 -11.25
N CYS A 89 -8.62 -5.75 -10.52
CA CYS A 89 -8.16 -7.03 -11.07
C CYS A 89 -9.32 -7.89 -11.55
N ALA A 90 -10.43 -7.92 -10.80
CA ALA A 90 -11.64 -8.63 -11.20
C ALA A 90 -12.24 -8.04 -12.48
N ARG A 91 -12.44 -6.71 -12.53
CA ARG A 91 -12.97 -6.00 -13.71
C ARG A 91 -12.10 -6.25 -14.94
N PHE A 92 -10.78 -6.19 -14.78
CA PHE A 92 -9.88 -6.43 -15.90
C PHE A 92 -9.86 -7.90 -16.32
N SER A 93 -9.97 -8.85 -15.39
CA SER A 93 -10.11 -10.26 -15.74
C SER A 93 -11.33 -10.47 -16.65
N GLU A 94 -12.47 -9.88 -16.30
CA GLU A 94 -13.68 -9.94 -17.14
C GLU A 94 -13.47 -9.27 -18.52
N LYS A 95 -12.79 -8.12 -18.58
CA LYS A 95 -12.44 -7.46 -19.84
C LYS A 95 -11.54 -8.36 -20.69
N LEU A 96 -10.50 -8.94 -20.08
CA LEU A 96 -9.53 -9.80 -20.73
C LEU A 96 -10.18 -11.08 -21.26
N GLU A 97 -11.02 -11.75 -20.47
CA GLU A 97 -11.81 -12.91 -20.91
C GLU A 97 -12.72 -12.59 -22.10
N LYS A 98 -13.32 -11.39 -22.12
CA LYS A 98 -14.12 -10.94 -23.27
C LYS A 98 -13.25 -10.73 -24.51
N TRP A 99 -12.06 -10.16 -24.36
CA TRP A 99 -11.12 -9.92 -25.45
C TRP A 99 -10.47 -11.21 -25.98
N THR A 100 -10.37 -12.24 -25.14
CA THR A 100 -9.76 -13.54 -25.48
C THR A 100 -10.79 -14.65 -25.70
N ARG A 101 -12.08 -14.31 -25.79
CA ARG A 101 -13.18 -15.29 -25.89
C ARG A 101 -13.04 -16.29 -27.04
N HIS A 102 -12.34 -15.92 -28.11
CA HIS A 102 -12.14 -16.78 -29.29
C HIS A 102 -10.75 -17.42 -29.32
N SER A 103 -9.97 -17.25 -28.26
CA SER A 103 -8.63 -17.77 -28.12
C SER A 103 -8.62 -19.08 -27.33
N SER A 104 -7.63 -19.90 -27.63
CA SER A 104 -7.29 -21.07 -26.83
C SER A 104 -6.10 -20.74 -25.94
N ALA A 105 -5.89 -21.50 -24.85
CA ALA A 105 -4.78 -21.29 -23.91
C ALA A 105 -3.39 -21.26 -24.56
N THR A 106 -3.23 -21.86 -25.76
CA THR A 106 -1.94 -21.92 -26.46
C THR A 106 -1.87 -21.03 -27.71
N LYS A 107 -2.99 -20.44 -28.15
CA LYS A 107 -3.03 -19.67 -29.40
C LYS A 107 -4.11 -18.61 -29.34
N LEU A 108 -3.69 -17.35 -29.44
CA LEU A 108 -4.59 -16.23 -29.59
C LEU A 108 -5.13 -16.20 -31.02
N SER A 109 -6.43 -15.98 -31.16
CA SER A 109 -7.00 -15.65 -32.46
C SER A 109 -6.38 -14.34 -32.97
N LEU A 110 -6.19 -14.20 -34.29
CA LEU A 110 -5.70 -12.94 -34.88
C LEU A 110 -6.57 -11.74 -34.47
N ARG A 111 -7.89 -11.97 -34.30
CA ARG A 111 -8.84 -10.98 -33.79
C ARG A 111 -8.55 -10.57 -32.35
N ASP A 112 -8.21 -11.53 -31.50
CA ASP A 112 -7.95 -11.31 -30.08
C ASP A 112 -6.56 -10.67 -29.90
N ARG A 113 -5.57 -11.04 -30.76
CA ARG A 113 -4.27 -10.34 -30.88
C ARG A 113 -4.44 -8.86 -31.20
N LEU A 114 -5.25 -8.53 -32.21
CA LEU A 114 -5.56 -7.15 -32.58
C LEU A 114 -6.29 -6.41 -31.44
N SER A 115 -7.22 -7.11 -30.77
CA SER A 115 -7.97 -6.52 -29.64
C SER A 115 -7.05 -6.16 -28.47
N ILE A 116 -6.09 -7.02 -28.11
CA ILE A 116 -5.17 -6.78 -26.99
C ILE A 116 -4.07 -5.76 -27.37
N GLY A 117 -3.48 -5.90 -28.56
CA GLY A 117 -2.31 -5.11 -28.95
C GLY A 117 -2.62 -3.71 -29.47
N LEU A 118 -3.74 -3.53 -30.19
CA LEU A 118 -4.05 -2.28 -30.91
C LEU A 118 -5.30 -1.58 -30.37
N TRP A 119 -6.36 -2.31 -30.03
CA TRP A 119 -7.64 -1.67 -29.69
C TRP A 119 -7.81 -1.33 -28.21
N ASN A 120 -7.22 -2.11 -27.30
CA ASN A 120 -7.38 -1.92 -25.85
C ASN A 120 -6.09 -1.42 -25.16
N LYS A 121 -5.17 -0.79 -25.90
CA LYS A 121 -3.90 -0.29 -25.38
C LYS A 121 -4.07 0.61 -24.14
N GLU A 122 -5.03 1.54 -24.16
CA GLU A 122 -5.32 2.43 -23.03
C GLU A 122 -5.85 1.68 -21.80
N ASN A 123 -6.62 0.61 -22.00
CA ASN A 123 -7.10 -0.22 -20.89
C ASN A 123 -5.93 -0.99 -20.24
N ILE A 124 -5.01 -1.51 -21.05
CA ILE A 124 -3.83 -2.22 -20.54
C ILE A 124 -2.90 -1.24 -19.82
N GLN A 125 -2.69 -0.03 -20.37
CA GLN A 125 -1.88 1.00 -19.73
C GLN A 125 -2.49 1.48 -18.40
N THR A 126 -3.81 1.61 -18.37
CA THR A 126 -4.55 1.93 -17.16
C THR A 126 -4.37 0.83 -16.13
N LEU A 127 -4.56 -0.44 -16.50
CA LEU A 127 -4.31 -1.55 -15.60
C LEU A 127 -2.86 -1.57 -15.08
N LYS A 128 -1.86 -1.44 -15.96
CA LYS A 128 -0.45 -1.42 -15.56
C LYS A 128 -0.19 -0.36 -14.50
N THR A 129 -0.77 0.82 -14.69
CA THR A 129 -0.69 1.92 -13.72
C THR A 129 -1.37 1.54 -12.41
N GLN A 130 -2.58 0.99 -12.46
CA GLN A 130 -3.33 0.61 -11.26
C GLN A 130 -2.66 -0.51 -10.46
N VAL A 131 -2.11 -1.52 -11.14
CA VAL A 131 -1.36 -2.63 -10.52
C VAL A 131 -0.07 -2.13 -9.90
N TYR A 132 0.68 -1.26 -10.59
CA TYR A 132 1.91 -0.68 -10.05
C TYR A 132 1.65 0.15 -8.78
N SER A 133 0.65 1.04 -8.81
CA SER A 133 0.26 1.84 -7.65
C SER A 133 -0.18 0.95 -6.50
N CYS A 134 -1.05 -0.04 -6.75
CA CYS A 134 -1.44 -1.03 -5.75
C CYS A 134 -0.24 -1.74 -5.13
N GLN A 135 0.72 -2.18 -5.94
CA GLN A 135 1.97 -2.78 -5.47
C GLN A 135 2.71 -1.85 -4.51
N ALA A 136 2.90 -0.59 -4.89
CA ALA A 136 3.60 0.40 -4.08
C ALA A 136 2.86 0.60 -2.74
N THR A 137 1.55 0.87 -2.76
CA THR A 137 0.77 1.10 -1.52
C THR A 137 0.85 -0.09 -0.57
N VAL A 138 0.72 -1.33 -1.09
CA VAL A 138 0.78 -2.55 -0.26
C VAL A 138 2.19 -2.79 0.27
N GLN A 139 3.22 -2.54 -0.53
CA GLN A 139 4.60 -2.65 -0.04
C GLN A 139 4.87 -1.64 1.08
N PHE A 140 4.42 -0.39 0.91
CA PHE A 140 4.57 0.65 1.92
C PHE A 140 3.83 0.29 3.20
N ALA A 141 2.59 -0.19 3.09
CA ALA A 141 1.80 -0.71 4.20
C ALA A 141 2.53 -1.75 5.06
N VAL A 142 3.02 -2.79 4.40
CA VAL A 142 3.66 -3.93 5.07
C VAL A 142 4.97 -3.51 5.71
N THR A 143 5.74 -2.67 5.01
CA THR A 143 6.99 -2.14 5.56
C THR A 143 6.70 -1.22 6.76
N SER A 144 5.69 -0.36 6.69
CA SER A 144 5.24 0.46 7.81
C SER A 144 4.80 -0.40 9.00
N ALA A 145 3.99 -1.44 8.78
CA ALA A 145 3.56 -2.38 9.82
C ALA A 145 4.75 -2.97 10.58
N GLN A 146 5.72 -3.48 9.82
CA GLN A 146 6.93 -4.10 10.38
C GLN A 146 7.75 -3.09 11.19
N LEU A 147 7.88 -1.86 10.70
CA LEU A 147 8.59 -0.80 11.40
C LEU A 147 7.87 -0.36 12.68
N ILE A 148 6.54 -0.24 12.68
CA ILE A 148 5.74 0.06 13.87
C ILE A 148 5.98 -0.99 14.95
N ILE A 149 5.93 -2.27 14.58
CA ILE A 149 6.17 -3.38 15.51
C ILE A 149 7.58 -3.27 16.10
N GLN A 150 8.60 -3.01 15.26
CA GLN A 150 9.97 -2.84 15.74
C GLN A 150 10.11 -1.66 16.71
N VAL A 151 9.57 -0.48 16.37
CA VAL A 151 9.62 0.73 17.21
C VAL A 151 8.95 0.50 18.56
N ARG A 152 7.80 -0.17 18.58
CA ARG A 152 6.99 -0.39 19.79
C ARG A 152 7.46 -1.57 20.63
N SER A 153 8.31 -2.45 20.08
CA SER A 153 8.89 -3.55 20.84
C SER A 153 10.01 -3.04 21.78
N GLU A 154 9.79 -3.17 23.10
CA GLU A 154 10.68 -2.66 24.15
C GLU A 154 12.09 -3.29 24.16
N ASN A 155 12.27 -4.43 23.49
CA ASN A 155 13.53 -5.20 23.47
C ASN A 155 14.51 -4.77 22.36
N THR A 156 14.24 -3.67 21.67
CA THR A 156 15.07 -3.23 20.54
C THR A 156 16.35 -2.53 21.02
N SER A 157 17.50 -3.15 20.80
CA SER A 157 18.83 -2.57 21.10
C SER A 157 19.00 -1.18 20.47
N LYS A 158 19.85 -0.32 21.05
CA LYS A 158 20.20 1.01 20.49
C LYS A 158 20.64 0.95 19.02
N THR A 159 21.33 -0.12 18.62
CA THR A 159 21.73 -0.32 17.22
C THR A 159 20.52 -0.62 16.34
N ALA A 160 19.66 -1.54 16.78
CA ALA A 160 18.44 -1.89 16.06
C ALA A 160 17.49 -0.68 15.93
N ARG A 161 17.39 0.16 16.97
CA ARG A 161 16.59 1.41 16.90
C ARG A 161 17.11 2.38 15.84
N ARG A 162 18.43 2.56 15.74
CA ARG A 162 19.03 3.39 14.68
C ARG A 162 18.78 2.81 13.29
N ASP A 163 18.79 1.49 13.16
CA ASP A 163 18.53 0.84 11.88
C ASP A 163 17.05 0.94 11.49
N THR A 164 16.12 0.80 12.44
CA THR A 164 14.70 1.09 12.24
C THR A 164 14.47 2.54 11.82
N GLU A 165 15.11 3.52 12.47
CA GLU A 165 15.03 4.94 12.06
C GLU A 165 15.56 5.19 10.64
N LYS A 166 16.63 4.48 10.22
CA LYS A 166 17.12 4.56 8.83
C LYS A 166 16.13 3.95 7.85
N GLN A 167 15.54 2.80 8.19
CA GLN A 167 14.53 2.15 7.37
C GLN A 167 13.27 3.01 7.23
N MET A 168 12.83 3.69 8.30
CA MET A 168 11.72 4.65 8.26
C MET A 168 12.00 5.80 7.30
N ARG A 169 13.17 6.46 7.40
CA ARG A 169 13.55 7.53 6.46
C ARG A 169 13.64 7.04 5.02
N SER A 170 14.18 5.84 4.81
CA SER A 170 14.23 5.24 3.47
C SER A 170 12.82 5.01 2.91
N LEU A 171 11.89 4.55 3.74
CA LEU A 171 10.51 4.32 3.36
C LEU A 171 9.77 5.64 3.07
N GLU A 172 9.96 6.66 3.91
CA GLU A 172 9.43 8.01 3.68
C GLU A 172 9.91 8.57 2.33
N ASN A 173 11.20 8.42 2.00
CA ASN A 173 11.74 8.82 0.71
C ASN A 173 11.10 8.04 -0.45
N SER A 174 10.94 6.73 -0.33
CA SER A 174 10.29 5.91 -1.37
C SER A 174 8.82 6.29 -1.57
N ILE A 175 8.09 6.62 -0.50
CA ILE A 175 6.71 7.12 -0.59
C ILE A 175 6.69 8.48 -1.31
N GLN A 176 7.62 9.38 -0.98
CA GLN A 176 7.72 10.69 -1.61
C GLN A 176 8.04 10.59 -3.11
N GLU A 177 8.96 9.71 -3.48
CA GLU A 177 9.27 9.40 -4.89
C GLU A 177 8.05 8.86 -5.62
N HIS A 178 7.28 7.96 -4.99
CA HIS A 178 6.05 7.40 -5.54
C HIS A 178 4.96 8.48 -5.73
N ILE A 179 4.79 9.38 -4.76
CA ILE A 179 3.87 10.53 -4.89
C ILE A 179 4.24 11.39 -6.09
N GLN A 180 5.51 11.76 -6.24
CA GLN A 180 5.98 12.56 -7.38
C GLN A 180 5.77 11.84 -8.72
N LEU A 181 6.03 10.54 -8.77
CA LEU A 181 5.80 9.73 -9.97
C LEU A 181 4.31 9.67 -10.33
N THR A 182 3.45 9.49 -9.33
CA THR A 182 1.99 9.42 -9.49
C THR A 182 1.43 10.75 -9.99
N GLN A 183 1.90 11.87 -9.45
CA GLN A 183 1.56 13.22 -9.93
C GLN A 183 1.97 13.43 -11.39
N ARG A 184 3.18 13.00 -11.77
CA ARG A 184 3.64 13.08 -13.16
C ARG A 184 2.74 12.26 -14.09
N LYS A 185 2.46 11.00 -13.73
CA LYS A 185 1.57 10.13 -14.53
C LYS A 185 0.15 10.69 -14.64
N GLN A 186 -0.34 11.36 -13.59
CA GLN A 186 -1.64 12.01 -13.61
C GLN A 186 -1.64 13.19 -14.58
N ALA A 187 -0.62 14.04 -14.53
CA ALA A 187 -0.46 15.14 -15.47
C ALA A 187 -0.36 14.64 -16.93
N GLU A 188 0.43 13.59 -17.18
CA GLU A 188 0.53 12.94 -18.49
C GLU A 188 -0.81 12.35 -18.96
N ALA A 189 -1.60 11.76 -18.05
CA ALA A 189 -2.94 11.27 -18.37
C ALA A 189 -3.90 12.41 -18.75
N LEU A 190 -3.90 13.50 -17.98
CA LEU A 190 -4.72 14.69 -18.26
C LEU A 190 -4.31 15.39 -19.56
N GLN A 191 -3.01 15.43 -19.86
CA GLN A 191 -2.53 15.95 -21.14
C GLN A 191 -3.02 15.09 -22.30
N ARG A 192 -2.85 13.76 -22.23
CA ARG A 192 -3.39 12.83 -23.25
C ARG A 192 -4.89 12.95 -23.41
N GLN A 193 -5.62 13.22 -22.32
CA GLN A 193 -7.06 13.49 -22.39
C GLN A 193 -7.35 14.76 -23.21
N ASN A 194 -6.60 15.84 -22.99
CA ASN A 194 -6.78 17.10 -23.71
C ASN A 194 -6.43 16.95 -25.19
N ASP A 195 -5.32 16.30 -25.52
CA ASP A 195 -4.92 16.00 -26.90
C ASP A 195 -6.01 15.19 -27.62
N LEU A 196 -6.63 14.25 -26.90
CA LEU A 196 -7.78 13.49 -27.38
C LEU A 196 -9.10 14.24 -27.34
N GLU A 197 -9.26 15.37 -26.67
CA GLU A 197 -10.49 16.19 -26.68
C GLU A 197 -10.41 17.31 -27.74
N ASN A 198 -9.20 17.82 -28.02
CA ASN A 198 -8.92 18.89 -28.97
C ASN A 198 -7.81 18.46 -29.95
N PRO A 199 -8.12 17.68 -31.00
CA PRO A 199 -7.13 17.24 -31.96
C PRO A 199 -6.71 18.45 -32.81
N GLU A 200 -5.40 18.66 -32.98
CA GLU A 200 -4.86 19.80 -33.73
C GLU A 200 -5.15 19.72 -35.24
N ASP A 201 -5.43 18.50 -35.76
CA ASP A 201 -5.79 18.25 -37.16
C ASP A 201 -7.23 17.69 -37.24
N GLY A 202 -8.07 18.38 -38.01
CA GLY A 202 -9.51 18.10 -38.16
C GLY A 202 -9.85 16.84 -38.96
N ASP A 203 -9.35 15.68 -38.56
CA ASP A 203 -9.81 14.38 -39.08
C ASP A 203 -11.16 14.03 -38.43
N ASP A 204 -12.21 14.39 -39.14
CA ASP A 204 -13.62 14.18 -38.78
C ASP A 204 -14.15 12.77 -39.11
N ASP A 205 -13.30 11.78 -39.38
CA ASP A 205 -13.76 10.48 -39.90
C ASP A 205 -13.54 9.30 -38.93
N ASP A 206 -14.67 8.69 -38.55
CA ASP A 206 -14.89 7.31 -38.08
C ASP A 206 -14.31 6.82 -36.73
N GLY A 207 -13.66 7.69 -35.94
CA GLY A 207 -13.05 7.31 -34.64
C GLY A 207 -13.86 7.58 -33.36
N GLY A 208 -15.03 8.23 -33.46
CA GLY A 208 -15.68 8.89 -32.31
C GLY A 208 -15.98 8.00 -31.10
N ALA A 209 -16.48 6.78 -31.32
CA ALA A 209 -16.78 5.85 -30.23
C ALA A 209 -15.51 5.33 -29.53
N GLN A 210 -14.46 5.01 -30.29
CA GLN A 210 -13.20 4.52 -29.73
C GLN A 210 -12.44 5.63 -29.00
N ARG A 211 -12.47 6.85 -29.54
CA ARG A 211 -11.95 8.07 -28.90
C ARG A 211 -12.68 8.35 -27.57
N THR A 212 -14.00 8.22 -27.54
CA THR A 212 -14.81 8.39 -26.31
C THR A 212 -14.44 7.35 -25.25
N LEU A 213 -14.28 6.08 -25.64
CA LEU A 213 -13.84 5.01 -24.73
C LEU A 213 -12.43 5.24 -24.19
N ALA A 214 -11.50 5.70 -25.03
CA ALA A 214 -10.14 6.04 -24.61
C ALA A 214 -10.12 7.19 -23.60
N ILE A 215 -10.88 8.26 -23.85
CA ILE A 215 -11.03 9.39 -22.92
C ILE A 215 -11.61 8.91 -21.58
N GLN A 216 -12.62 8.03 -21.61
CA GLN A 216 -13.21 7.48 -20.40
C GLN A 216 -12.19 6.67 -19.58
N GLU A 217 -11.40 5.81 -20.25
CA GLU A 217 -10.39 5.01 -19.57
C GLU A 217 -9.27 5.88 -18.97
N ILE A 218 -8.85 6.94 -19.68
CA ILE A 218 -7.88 7.93 -19.15
C ILE A 218 -8.44 8.67 -17.93
N LYS A 219 -9.74 9.03 -17.94
CA LYS A 219 -10.41 9.62 -16.76
C LYS A 219 -10.44 8.66 -15.58
N GLU A 220 -10.68 7.37 -15.82
CA GLU A 220 -10.59 6.34 -14.77
C GLU A 220 -9.16 6.22 -14.23
N GLN A 221 -8.15 6.26 -15.10
CA GLN A 221 -6.74 6.25 -14.72
C GLN A 221 -6.39 7.46 -13.83
N ALA A 222 -6.80 8.67 -14.21
CA ALA A 222 -6.52 9.90 -13.47
C ALA A 222 -7.15 9.92 -12.08
N ARG A 223 -8.42 9.49 -11.96
CA ARG A 223 -9.12 9.37 -10.66
C ARG A 223 -8.48 8.31 -9.76
N PHE A 224 -7.97 7.24 -10.36
CA PHE A 224 -7.26 6.21 -9.60
C PHE A 224 -5.95 6.77 -9.03
N LEU A 225 -5.16 7.46 -9.85
CA LEU A 225 -3.89 8.07 -9.43
C LEU A 225 -4.07 9.10 -8.30
N GLU A 226 -5.16 9.87 -8.33
CA GLU A 226 -5.51 10.81 -7.25
C GLU A 226 -5.78 10.11 -5.91
N ALA A 227 -6.53 9.01 -5.95
CA ALA A 227 -6.79 8.20 -4.75
C ALA A 227 -5.51 7.54 -4.22
N ASP A 228 -4.64 7.05 -5.11
CA ASP A 228 -3.33 6.47 -4.75
C ASP A 228 -2.39 7.50 -4.11
N GLN A 229 -2.37 8.73 -4.65
CA GLN A 229 -1.64 9.84 -4.04
C GLN A 229 -2.15 10.11 -2.62
N THR A 230 -3.47 10.21 -2.44
CA THR A 230 -4.08 10.46 -1.13
C THR A 230 -3.70 9.37 -0.12
N ALA A 231 -3.77 8.10 -0.51
CA ALA A 231 -3.37 6.98 0.34
C ALA A 231 -1.86 7.03 0.72
N SER A 232 -1.01 7.38 -0.24
CA SER A 232 0.44 7.51 -0.03
C SER A 232 0.79 8.69 0.90
N GLU A 233 0.06 9.80 0.81
CA GLU A 233 0.22 10.94 1.72
C GLU A 233 -0.18 10.58 3.15
N ILE A 234 -1.27 9.83 3.33
CA ILE A 234 -1.67 9.32 4.65
C ILE A 234 -0.60 8.41 5.24
N LEU A 235 -0.05 7.48 4.45
CA LEU A 235 1.05 6.61 4.86
C LEU A 235 2.29 7.41 5.32
N SER A 236 2.66 8.46 4.57
CA SER A 236 3.75 9.36 4.95
C SER A 236 3.47 10.07 6.29
N GLN A 237 2.24 10.53 6.51
CA GLN A 237 1.84 11.15 7.78
C GLN A 237 1.93 10.17 8.96
N VAL A 238 1.49 8.92 8.80
CA VAL A 238 1.62 7.89 9.85
C VAL A 238 3.08 7.64 10.20
N LEU A 239 3.95 7.47 9.20
CA LEU A 239 5.39 7.26 9.42
C LEU A 239 6.06 8.43 10.13
N SER A 240 5.76 9.66 9.71
CA SER A 240 6.34 10.85 10.33
C SER A 240 5.98 10.99 11.82
N LYS A 241 4.74 10.65 12.20
CA LYS A 241 4.29 10.63 13.61
C LYS A 241 5.06 9.61 14.44
N LEU A 242 5.38 8.46 13.86
CA LEU A 242 6.15 7.41 14.53
C LEU A 242 7.65 7.74 14.61
N SER A 243 8.16 8.51 13.64
CA SER A 243 9.54 9.01 13.61
C SER A 243 9.78 10.13 14.63
N THR A 244 8.76 10.92 14.96
CA THR A 244 8.85 11.89 16.05
C THR A 244 8.76 11.15 17.40
N PRO A 245 9.79 11.21 18.27
CA PRO A 245 9.57 10.80 19.64
C PRO A 245 8.46 11.69 20.20
N GLU A 246 7.34 11.09 20.62
CA GLU A 246 6.30 11.80 21.37
C GLU A 246 6.96 12.55 22.53
N ALA A 247 7.19 13.84 22.33
CA ALA A 247 7.37 14.77 23.41
C ALA A 247 5.99 14.92 24.08
N GLY A 248 5.67 14.02 24.99
CA GLY A 248 4.59 14.21 25.96
C GLY A 248 3.45 13.19 25.89
N THR A 249 3.71 11.98 26.35
CA THR A 249 3.04 11.56 27.59
C THR A 249 4.09 10.96 28.52
N GLN A 250 4.96 11.82 29.06
CA GLN A 250 5.43 11.55 30.41
C GLN A 250 4.17 11.56 31.28
N SER A 251 3.57 10.38 31.49
CA SER A 251 3.02 10.12 32.80
C SER A 251 4.22 10.21 33.74
N GLN A 252 4.53 11.43 34.17
CA GLN A 252 5.16 11.64 35.45
C GLN A 252 4.17 11.07 36.45
N THR A 253 4.18 9.75 36.62
CA THR A 253 3.93 9.17 37.93
C THR A 253 5.05 9.72 38.80
N GLU A 254 4.83 10.93 39.30
CA GLU A 254 5.55 11.47 40.43
C GLU A 254 5.21 10.49 41.56
N ILE A 255 6.06 9.48 41.76
CA ILE A 255 5.91 8.55 42.88
C ILE A 255 6.26 9.36 44.12
N ARG A 256 5.26 10.06 44.67
CA ARG A 256 5.39 10.79 45.92
C ARG A 256 5.34 9.77 47.05
N ILE A 257 6.52 9.26 47.42
CA ILE A 257 6.68 8.42 48.61
C ILE A 257 6.62 9.33 49.83
N SER A 258 5.45 9.50 50.43
CA SER A 258 5.31 10.08 51.77
C SER A 258 5.08 8.96 52.78
N GLY A 259 6.08 8.69 53.63
CA GLY A 259 5.95 7.76 54.75
C GLY A 259 6.57 8.39 55.99
N ASN A 260 5.80 8.46 57.09
CA ASN A 260 6.26 9.01 58.36
C ASN A 260 6.81 7.93 59.33
N TYR A 261 7.13 6.74 58.79
CA TYR A 261 7.60 5.60 59.57
C TYR A 261 8.71 4.87 58.80
N ASN A 262 9.95 5.13 59.22
CA ASN A 262 11.15 4.47 58.69
C ASN A 262 11.19 3.01 59.13
N GLY A 263 10.87 2.08 58.24
CA GLY A 263 10.96 0.65 58.54
C GLY A 263 11.03 -0.29 57.33
N GLY A 264 11.21 0.20 56.11
CA GLY A 264 11.26 -0.66 54.92
C GLY A 264 12.18 -0.14 53.83
N MET A 265 13.01 -1.03 53.27
CA MET A 265 13.82 -0.77 52.08
C MET A 265 12.95 -0.97 50.85
N VAL A 266 12.74 0.10 50.06
CA VAL A 266 12.08 0.04 48.76
C VAL A 266 13.16 0.09 47.69
N ILE A 267 13.30 -0.99 46.92
CA ILE A 267 14.19 -1.05 45.77
C ILE A 267 13.32 -0.84 44.52
N GLY A 268 13.56 0.26 43.82
CA GLY A 268 12.99 0.54 42.49
C GLY A 268 14.08 0.99 41.54
N GLN A 269 14.06 0.50 40.30
CA GLN A 269 14.95 0.98 39.25
C GLN A 269 14.30 2.18 38.54
N SER A 270 14.92 3.34 38.68
CA SER A 270 14.58 4.55 37.92
C SER A 270 15.61 4.77 36.82
N THR A 271 15.15 5.00 35.59
CA THR A 271 15.97 5.40 34.45
C THR A 271 15.97 6.93 34.21
N GLY A 272 15.32 7.70 35.10
CA GLY A 272 15.25 9.16 35.04
C GLY A 272 16.11 9.88 36.09
N THR A 273 16.34 11.18 35.89
CA THR A 273 17.10 12.04 36.80
C THR A 273 16.38 12.16 38.15
N VAL A 274 16.99 11.66 39.23
CA VAL A 274 16.46 11.76 40.59
C VAL A 274 16.92 13.08 41.22
N ASN A 275 15.99 13.97 41.56
CA ASN A 275 16.28 15.24 42.21
C ASN A 275 15.90 15.17 43.69
N TRP A 276 16.88 15.26 44.60
CA TRP A 276 16.67 15.21 46.05
C TRP A 276 16.60 16.62 46.64
N ASN A 277 15.41 17.08 47.00
CA ASN A 277 15.23 18.32 47.75
C ASN A 277 15.12 18.01 49.26
N GLY A 278 16.26 17.97 49.95
CA GLY A 278 16.30 17.88 51.41
C GLY A 278 16.22 19.26 52.06
N HIS A 279 15.12 19.59 52.73
CA HIS A 279 15.09 20.69 53.70
C HIS A 279 15.63 20.18 55.04
N ARG A 280 16.75 20.75 55.50
CA ARG A 280 17.20 20.62 56.89
C ARG A 280 16.43 21.64 57.74
N SER A 281 15.70 21.15 58.74
CA SER A 281 15.30 21.94 59.92
C SER A 281 16.28 21.67 61.06
#